data_AF-A0A9E5UU70-F1
#
_entry.id   AF-A0A9E5UU70-F1
#
_cell.length_a   1.000
_cell.length_b   1.000
_cell.length_c   1.000
_cell.angle_alpha   90.00
_cell.angle_beta   90.00
_cell.angle_gamma   90.00
#
_symmetry.space_group_name_H-M   'P 1'
#
loop_
_entity.id
_entity.type
_entity.pdbx_description
1 polymer ?
#
loop_
_entity_poly.entity_id
_entity_poly.type
_entity_poly.pdbx_seq_one_letter_code
_entity_poly.pdbx_strand_id
1 'polypeptide(L)'
;MKIPQMNTKWFLMLATLVLALWACESKPRYTGPSPVDKMVRDMMDEKTFSIVLFDMQVDEDKDLYQHKYRITVNTEDSTAQPKTTEWVNVDEVFFAENLDNMGLELASKSPDGTIHKVPSPPGFNGYVGNERYGQWRNDNSGNSFWAFYGQYMFMSTMFNMMAGPTYRNTYSGYQTYRSNPSTRNQPYYGSGNNRYGTNSPATRASNPNFFQRKQQMQKLSSFKQKVASNPSRYSRSSSARTSRSTSRTGSSSRSRGSSFGK
;
A
#
# COMPACT_ATOMS: atom_id res chain seq x y z
N MET A 1 23.19 -58.42 -43.83
CA MET A 1 23.32 -57.16 -43.09
C MET A 1 22.07 -57.00 -42.22
N LYS A 2 22.14 -57.33 -40.93
CA LYS A 2 20.96 -57.28 -40.02
C LYS A 2 20.95 -55.93 -39.32
N ILE A 3 19.92 -55.14 -39.57
CA ILE A 3 19.67 -53.89 -38.84
C ILE A 3 19.19 -54.27 -37.44
N PRO A 4 19.83 -53.80 -36.35
CA PRO A 4 19.40 -54.14 -35.00
C PRO A 4 18.03 -53.51 -34.73
N GLN A 5 17.10 -54.34 -34.26
CA GLN A 5 15.76 -53.94 -33.81
C GLN A 5 15.91 -53.04 -32.58
N MET A 6 15.80 -51.74 -32.80
CA MET A 6 15.91 -50.74 -31.75
C MET A 6 14.61 -50.67 -30.96
N ASN A 7 14.71 -50.82 -29.64
CA ASN A 7 13.61 -51.10 -28.74
C ASN A 7 12.67 -49.88 -28.63
N THR A 8 11.50 -49.94 -29.29
CA THR A 8 10.50 -48.85 -29.37
C THR A 8 10.00 -48.39 -27.99
N LYS A 9 10.07 -49.26 -26.99
CA LYS A 9 9.75 -48.92 -25.59
C LYS A 9 10.71 -47.89 -24.98
N TRP A 10 11.98 -47.89 -25.41
CA TRP A 10 12.99 -46.95 -24.93
C TRP A 10 12.79 -45.56 -25.53
N PHE A 11 12.38 -45.49 -26.80
CA PHE A 11 12.01 -44.23 -27.46
C PHE A 11 10.73 -43.61 -26.87
N LEU A 12 9.73 -44.41 -26.51
CA LEU A 12 8.50 -43.94 -25.85
C LEU A 12 8.75 -43.46 -24.41
N MET A 13 9.68 -44.08 -23.66
CA MET A 13 10.10 -43.59 -22.35
C MET A 13 10.90 -42.28 -22.43
N LEU A 14 11.78 -42.13 -23.43
CA LEU A 14 12.54 -40.90 -23.62
C LEU A 14 11.63 -39.73 -24.06
N ALA A 15 10.63 -39.99 -24.91
CA ALA A 15 9.68 -38.96 -25.34
C ALA A 15 8.77 -38.46 -24.20
N THR A 16 8.38 -39.32 -23.27
CA THR A 16 7.57 -38.94 -22.09
C THR A 16 8.40 -38.19 -21.04
N LEU A 17 9.68 -38.51 -20.87
CA LEU A 17 10.60 -37.77 -20.00
C LEU A 17 10.87 -36.34 -20.52
N VAL A 18 11.00 -36.17 -21.85
CA VAL A 18 11.22 -34.85 -22.46
C VAL A 18 9.97 -33.97 -22.39
N LEU A 19 8.76 -34.52 -22.49
CA LEU A 19 7.50 -33.79 -22.30
C LEU A 19 7.27 -33.34 -20.85
N ALA A 20 7.76 -34.09 -19.86
CA ALA A 20 7.67 -33.71 -18.45
C ALA A 20 8.60 -32.54 -18.07
N LEU A 21 9.68 -32.30 -18.84
CA LEU A 21 10.63 -31.21 -18.59
C LEU A 21 10.16 -29.85 -19.12
N TRP A 22 9.13 -29.81 -19.98
CA TRP A 22 8.50 -28.57 -20.45
C TRP A 22 7.35 -28.09 -19.55
N ALA A 23 6.94 -28.88 -18.55
CA ALA A 23 5.75 -28.61 -17.75
C ALA A 23 5.98 -27.71 -16.51
N CYS A 24 7.13 -27.06 -16.37
CA CYS A 24 7.36 -26.12 -15.27
C CYS A 24 8.13 -24.88 -15.71
N GLU A 25 7.57 -24.13 -16.65
CA GLU A 25 7.95 -22.74 -16.83
C GLU A 25 7.34 -21.93 -15.67
N SER A 26 8.06 -21.87 -14.55
CA SER A 26 7.70 -21.00 -13.44
C SER A 26 7.73 -19.55 -13.93
N LYS A 27 6.54 -18.94 -14.07
CA LYS A 27 6.40 -17.55 -14.53
C LYS A 27 7.25 -16.63 -13.64
N PRO A 28 8.02 -15.68 -14.21
CA PRO A 28 8.91 -14.83 -13.43
C PRO A 28 8.07 -13.90 -12.55
N ARG A 29 8.06 -14.18 -11.24
CA ARG A 29 7.49 -13.29 -10.23
C ARG A 29 8.38 -12.07 -10.05
N TYR A 30 7.80 -10.87 -10.05
CA TYR A 30 8.54 -9.69 -9.63
C TYR A 30 8.94 -9.85 -8.17
N THR A 31 10.24 -9.80 -7.91
CA THR A 31 10.80 -9.97 -6.57
C THR A 31 11.90 -8.96 -6.24
N GLY A 32 11.81 -7.80 -6.90
CA GLY A 32 12.72 -6.69 -6.72
C GLY A 32 12.36 -5.81 -5.51
N PRO A 33 13.21 -4.80 -5.22
CA PRO A 33 12.94 -3.81 -4.18
C PRO A 33 11.65 -3.03 -4.48
N SER A 34 10.97 -2.56 -3.42
CA SER A 34 9.74 -1.77 -3.57
C SER A 34 9.95 -0.61 -4.56
N PRO A 35 9.08 -0.45 -5.58
CA PRO A 35 9.17 0.69 -6.50
C PRO A 35 9.11 2.04 -5.78
N VAL A 36 8.40 2.12 -4.66
CA VAL A 36 8.33 3.33 -3.82
C VAL A 36 9.70 3.63 -3.21
N ASP A 37 10.41 2.63 -2.70
CA ASP A 37 11.76 2.84 -2.15
C ASP A 37 12.76 3.30 -3.22
N LYS A 38 12.61 2.81 -4.46
CA LYS A 38 13.40 3.31 -5.59
C LYS A 38 13.08 4.77 -5.87
N MET A 39 11.80 5.13 -5.99
CA MET A 39 11.38 6.52 -6.23
C MET A 39 11.84 7.46 -5.11
N VAL A 40 11.74 7.05 -3.85
CA VAL A 40 12.25 7.83 -2.70
C VAL A 40 13.75 8.09 -2.84
N ARG A 41 14.53 7.07 -3.25
CA ARG A 41 15.97 7.20 -3.46
C ARG A 41 16.30 8.16 -4.60
N ASP A 42 15.59 8.02 -5.72
CA ASP A 42 15.81 8.82 -6.93
C ASP A 42 15.44 10.31 -6.72
N MET A 43 14.61 10.63 -5.72
CA MET A 43 14.16 11.99 -5.39
C MET A 43 14.72 12.50 -4.05
N MET A 44 15.79 11.90 -3.52
CA MET A 44 16.34 12.31 -2.22
C MET A 44 16.84 13.76 -2.20
N ASP A 45 17.35 14.24 -3.33
CA ASP A 45 17.88 15.60 -3.49
C ASP A 45 16.78 16.66 -3.62
N GLU A 46 15.54 16.24 -3.86
CA GLU A 46 14.40 17.14 -3.96
C GLU A 46 14.01 17.70 -2.59
N LYS A 47 13.56 18.95 -2.55
CA LYS A 47 13.18 19.62 -1.30
C LYS A 47 12.02 18.91 -0.62
N THR A 48 10.95 18.68 -1.36
CA THR A 48 9.81 17.87 -0.92
C THR A 48 9.24 17.04 -2.06
N PHE A 49 8.68 15.89 -1.72
CA PHE A 49 7.95 15.07 -2.68
C PHE A 49 6.76 14.38 -2.03
N SER A 50 5.82 13.93 -2.84
CA SER A 50 4.66 13.13 -2.46
C SER A 50 4.45 12.04 -3.49
N ILE A 51 4.37 10.78 -3.05
CA ILE A 51 4.13 9.59 -3.88
C ILE A 51 2.78 9.01 -3.45
N VAL A 52 1.75 9.30 -4.24
CA VAL A 52 0.39 8.81 -4.01
C VAL A 52 0.15 7.53 -4.80
N LEU A 53 -0.41 6.50 -4.17
CA LEU A 53 -0.90 5.31 -4.87
C LEU A 53 -2.15 5.69 -5.65
N PHE A 54 -2.03 5.81 -6.97
CA PHE A 54 -3.07 6.37 -7.83
C PHE A 54 -4.07 5.30 -8.28
N ASP A 55 -3.58 4.19 -8.82
CA ASP A 55 -4.40 3.04 -9.26
C ASP A 55 -3.63 1.73 -9.02
N MET A 56 -4.35 0.62 -9.04
CA MET A 56 -3.82 -0.74 -8.92
C MET A 56 -4.53 -1.67 -9.89
N GLN A 57 -3.83 -2.71 -10.35
CA GLN A 57 -4.44 -3.81 -11.08
C GLN A 57 -3.73 -5.13 -10.81
N VAL A 58 -4.49 -6.21 -10.93
CA VAL A 58 -4.02 -7.58 -10.75
C VAL A 58 -4.54 -8.42 -11.91
N ASP A 59 -3.66 -9.26 -12.45
CA ASP A 59 -3.98 -10.37 -13.33
C ASP A 59 -3.55 -11.66 -12.61
N GLU A 60 -4.50 -12.32 -11.94
CA GLU A 60 -4.25 -13.52 -11.14
C GLU A 60 -3.76 -14.69 -12.02
N ASP A 61 -4.24 -14.78 -13.26
CA ASP A 61 -3.88 -15.86 -14.19
C ASP A 61 -2.41 -15.75 -14.59
N LYS A 62 -1.90 -14.53 -14.69
CA LYS A 62 -0.50 -14.22 -14.98
C LYS A 62 0.37 -13.97 -13.75
N ASP A 63 -0.21 -14.00 -12.54
CA ASP A 63 0.47 -13.66 -11.28
C ASP A 63 1.16 -12.28 -11.35
N LEU A 64 0.46 -11.33 -12.00
CA LEU A 64 0.99 -10.00 -12.31
C LEU A 64 0.28 -8.94 -11.47
N TYR A 65 1.04 -8.27 -10.60
CA TYR A 65 0.56 -7.22 -9.69
C TYR A 65 1.18 -5.89 -10.09
N GLN A 66 0.36 -4.87 -10.29
CA GLN A 66 0.83 -3.59 -10.80
C GLN A 66 0.21 -2.42 -10.07
N HIS A 67 1.04 -1.42 -9.81
CA HIS A 67 0.63 -0.15 -9.24
C HIS A 67 0.86 0.98 -10.25
N LYS A 68 0.05 2.02 -10.14
CA LYS A 68 0.25 3.32 -10.78
C LYS A 68 0.40 4.37 -9.69
N TYR A 69 1.39 5.24 -9.81
CA TYR A 69 1.67 6.26 -8.80
C TYR A 69 1.48 7.64 -9.39
N ARG A 70 1.05 8.58 -8.56
CA ARG A 70 1.05 10.01 -8.87
C ARG A 70 2.09 10.68 -7.99
N ILE A 71 3.12 11.21 -8.63
CA ILE A 71 4.29 11.79 -7.99
C ILE A 71 4.19 13.30 -8.13
N THR A 72 4.41 13.98 -7.01
CA THR A 72 4.61 15.42 -6.99
C THR A 72 5.97 15.72 -6.40
N VAL A 73 6.70 16.64 -7.04
CA VAL A 73 7.94 17.19 -6.54
C VAL A 73 7.79 18.70 -6.42
N ASN A 74 8.27 19.27 -5.32
CA ASN A 74 8.39 20.72 -5.17
C ASN A 74 9.87 21.09 -5.20
N THR A 75 10.24 21.99 -6.12
CA THR A 75 11.58 22.57 -6.17
C THR A 75 11.56 23.94 -5.47
N GLU A 76 12.72 24.58 -5.35
CA GLU A 76 12.85 25.83 -4.58
C GLU A 76 11.97 26.97 -5.09
N ASP A 77 11.69 26.99 -6.40
CA ASP A 77 11.04 28.12 -7.10
C ASP A 77 9.64 27.79 -7.64
N SER A 78 9.23 26.52 -7.65
CA SER A 78 7.92 26.12 -8.14
C SER A 78 7.58 24.69 -7.78
N THR A 79 6.28 24.38 -7.75
CA THR A 79 5.85 22.98 -7.65
C THR A 79 5.59 22.43 -9.04
N ALA A 80 6.26 21.32 -9.36
CA ALA A 80 6.08 20.66 -10.63
C ALA A 80 4.65 20.11 -10.75
N GLN A 81 4.13 20.09 -11.97
CA GLN A 81 2.87 19.44 -12.27
C GLN A 81 2.94 17.96 -11.85
N PRO A 82 1.90 17.40 -11.21
CA PRO A 82 1.92 16.02 -10.77
C PRO A 82 2.09 15.08 -11.96
N LYS A 83 3.07 14.19 -11.88
CA LYS A 83 3.35 13.18 -12.92
C LYS A 83 2.78 11.84 -12.50
N THR A 84 1.97 11.24 -13.35
CA THR A 84 1.52 9.86 -13.17
C THR A 84 2.52 8.91 -13.83
N THR A 85 2.91 7.85 -13.13
CA THR A 85 3.79 6.81 -13.68
C THR A 85 3.02 5.94 -14.67
N GLU A 86 3.75 5.19 -15.50
CA GLU A 86 3.18 4.00 -16.14
C GLU A 86 2.88 2.91 -15.09
N TRP A 87 2.26 1.82 -15.53
CA TRP A 87 2.08 0.63 -14.70
C TRP A 87 3.43 0.04 -14.29
N VAL A 88 3.65 -0.10 -12.98
CA VAL A 88 4.88 -0.65 -12.43
C VAL A 88 4.57 -1.96 -11.72
N ASN A 89 5.31 -3.00 -12.08
CA ASN A 89 5.19 -4.30 -11.43
C ASN A 89 5.65 -4.19 -9.97
N VAL A 90 4.88 -4.80 -9.08
CA VAL A 90 5.17 -4.92 -7.65
C VAL A 90 5.12 -6.38 -7.24
N ASP A 91 5.70 -6.70 -6.09
CA ASP A 91 5.55 -8.02 -5.52
C ASP A 91 4.13 -8.22 -4.96
N GLU A 92 3.69 -9.48 -4.93
CA GLU A 92 2.35 -9.88 -4.45
C GLU A 92 2.07 -9.38 -3.03
N VAL A 93 3.08 -9.38 -2.16
CA VAL A 93 2.97 -8.97 -0.75
C VAL A 93 2.75 -7.48 -0.64
N PHE A 94 3.59 -6.68 -1.30
CA PHE A 94 3.47 -5.23 -1.34
C PHE A 94 2.15 -4.78 -1.96
N PHE A 95 1.66 -5.49 -2.98
CA PHE A 95 0.31 -5.26 -3.52
C PHE A 95 -0.75 -5.51 -2.45
N ALA A 96 -0.70 -6.65 -1.76
CA ALA A 96 -1.67 -7.01 -0.71
C ALA A 96 -1.69 -6.02 0.47
N GLU A 97 -0.51 -5.58 0.92
CA GLU A 97 -0.35 -4.59 1.99
C GLU A 97 -0.94 -3.23 1.62
N ASN A 98 -0.93 -2.88 0.33
CA ASN A 98 -1.39 -1.58 -0.17
C ASN A 98 -2.80 -1.57 -0.76
N LEU A 99 -3.51 -2.70 -0.73
CA LEU A 99 -4.86 -2.81 -1.27
C LEU A 99 -5.87 -1.81 -0.70
N ASP A 100 -5.69 -1.36 0.55
CA ASP A 100 -6.55 -0.36 1.18
C ASP A 100 -5.98 1.07 1.08
N ASN A 101 -4.76 1.23 0.56
CA ASN A 101 -4.01 2.50 0.56
C ASN A 101 -4.20 3.32 -0.73
N MET A 102 -5.08 2.94 -1.65
CA MET A 102 -5.28 3.71 -2.89
C MET A 102 -5.81 5.12 -2.57
N GLY A 103 -5.20 6.13 -3.16
CA GLY A 103 -5.45 7.53 -2.87
C GLY A 103 -4.71 8.08 -1.66
N LEU A 104 -3.94 7.24 -0.94
CA LEU A 104 -3.01 7.69 0.11
C LEU A 104 -1.61 7.94 -0.47
N GLU A 105 -0.86 8.81 0.21
CA GLU A 105 0.59 8.86 0.08
C GLU A 105 1.20 7.60 0.66
N LEU A 106 2.02 6.88 -0.10
CA LEU A 106 2.85 5.79 0.41
C LEU A 106 4.20 6.29 0.90
N ALA A 107 4.68 7.40 0.34
CA ALA A 107 5.83 8.12 0.86
C ALA A 107 5.72 9.62 0.59
N SER A 108 6.24 10.42 1.50
CA SER A 108 6.43 11.86 1.30
C SER A 108 7.66 12.38 2.04
N LYS A 109 8.26 13.44 1.51
CA LYS A 109 9.33 14.19 2.18
C LYS A 109 8.79 15.57 2.55
N SER A 110 8.86 15.87 3.83
CA SER A 110 8.44 17.14 4.40
C SER A 110 9.52 18.21 4.22
N PRO A 111 9.17 19.52 4.29
CA PRO A 111 10.13 20.62 4.08
C PRO A 111 11.31 20.66 5.07
N ASP A 112 11.18 20.00 6.22
CA ASP A 112 12.22 19.79 7.22
C ASP A 112 13.19 18.64 6.85
N GLY A 113 12.95 17.96 5.73
CA GLY A 113 13.73 16.82 5.27
C GLY A 113 13.24 15.47 5.79
N THR A 114 12.21 15.43 6.65
CA THR A 114 11.70 14.19 7.21
C THR A 114 11.00 13.35 6.15
N ILE A 115 11.40 12.08 6.01
CA ILE A 115 10.77 11.12 5.10
C ILE A 115 9.72 10.30 5.87
N HIS A 116 8.48 10.39 5.42
CA HIS A 116 7.35 9.61 5.91
C HIS A 116 7.07 8.47 4.93
N LYS A 117 7.02 7.22 5.42
CA LYS A 117 6.69 6.03 4.60
C LYS A 117 5.43 5.28 5.08
N VAL A 118 4.78 5.79 6.13
CA VAL A 118 3.56 5.19 6.63
C VAL A 118 2.39 5.82 5.86
N PRO A 119 1.49 5.02 5.26
CA PRO A 119 0.46 5.57 4.42
C PRO A 119 -0.42 6.62 5.11
N SER A 120 -0.64 7.76 4.46
CA SER A 120 -1.42 8.89 5.00
C SER A 120 -2.17 9.65 3.92
N PRO A 121 -3.20 10.43 4.30
CA PRO A 121 -3.85 11.34 3.38
C PRO A 121 -2.84 12.29 2.73
N PRO A 122 -2.96 12.56 1.42
CA PRO A 122 -2.03 13.44 0.75
C PRO A 122 -1.95 14.84 1.35
N GLY A 123 -0.73 15.37 1.47
CA GLY A 123 -0.45 16.71 1.99
C GLY A 123 -0.39 16.82 3.52
N PHE A 124 -0.81 15.80 4.27
CA PHE A 124 -0.91 15.88 5.73
C PHE A 124 0.46 15.88 6.44
N ASN A 125 1.50 15.28 5.86
CA ASN A 125 2.81 15.23 6.49
C ASN A 125 3.62 16.52 6.34
N GLY A 126 3.53 17.19 5.18
CA GLY A 126 4.45 18.28 4.84
C GLY A 126 3.81 19.66 4.65
N TYR A 127 2.49 19.72 4.37
CA TYR A 127 1.87 20.93 3.84
C TYR A 127 0.70 21.44 4.67
N VAL A 128 -0.25 20.57 5.02
CA VAL A 128 -1.40 20.96 5.84
C VAL A 128 -0.93 21.31 7.25
N GLY A 129 -1.39 22.45 7.77
CA GLY A 129 -1.02 22.92 9.11
C GLY A 129 0.34 23.61 9.19
N ASN A 130 1.08 23.73 8.09
CA ASN A 130 2.32 24.50 8.02
C ASN A 130 2.02 25.91 7.47
N GLU A 131 2.15 26.92 8.32
CA GLU A 131 1.81 28.33 8.03
C GLU A 131 2.59 28.92 6.84
N ARG A 132 3.71 28.31 6.44
CA ARG A 132 4.43 28.70 5.22
C ARG A 132 3.59 28.51 3.95
N TYR A 133 2.68 27.53 3.94
CA TYR A 133 1.94 27.12 2.75
C TYR A 133 0.49 27.55 2.75
N GLY A 134 -0.04 27.98 3.90
CA GLY A 134 -1.45 28.32 4.02
C GLY A 134 -1.85 28.66 5.44
N GLN A 135 -3.15 28.73 5.67
CA GLN A 135 -3.71 29.07 6.97
C GLN A 135 -5.06 28.38 7.18
N TRP A 136 -5.45 28.22 8.44
CA TRP A 136 -6.80 27.80 8.80
C TRP A 136 -7.77 28.97 8.60
N ARG A 137 -8.79 28.78 7.77
CA ARG A 137 -9.87 29.75 7.55
C ARG A 137 -11.18 29.18 8.08
N ASN A 138 -12.04 30.05 8.61
CA ASN A 138 -13.37 29.63 9.05
C ASN A 138 -14.35 29.71 7.87
N ASP A 139 -15.23 28.73 7.77
CA ASP A 139 -16.42 28.80 6.92
C ASP A 139 -17.55 29.55 7.65
N ASN A 140 -18.62 29.86 6.91
CA ASN A 140 -19.81 30.53 7.45
C ASN A 140 -20.56 29.69 8.51
N SER A 141 -20.21 28.41 8.64
CA SER A 141 -20.81 27.47 9.59
C SER A 141 -19.95 27.31 10.86
N GLY A 142 -18.87 28.07 11.00
CA GLY A 142 -17.97 28.03 12.15
C GLY A 142 -16.90 26.93 12.12
N ASN A 143 -16.78 26.16 11.05
CA ASN A 143 -15.72 25.15 10.90
C ASN A 143 -14.45 25.79 10.35
N SER A 144 -13.29 25.39 10.89
CA SER A 144 -12.00 25.78 10.30
C SER A 144 -11.52 24.76 9.26
N PHE A 145 -11.10 25.23 8.09
CA PHE A 145 -10.51 24.42 7.02
C PHE A 145 -9.16 24.99 6.56
N TRP A 146 -8.30 24.12 6.03
CA TRP A 146 -6.99 24.51 5.51
C TRP A 146 -7.14 25.18 4.14
N ALA A 147 -6.61 26.39 4.01
CA ALA A 147 -6.55 27.12 2.76
C ALA A 147 -5.09 27.41 2.39
N PHE A 148 -4.66 26.91 1.24
CA PHE A 148 -3.34 27.23 0.69
C PHE A 148 -3.27 28.70 0.25
N TYR A 149 -2.10 29.31 0.38
CA TYR A 149 -1.84 30.62 -0.24
C TYR A 149 -1.92 30.52 -1.77
N GLY A 150 -2.22 31.62 -2.46
CA GLY A 150 -2.48 31.61 -3.91
C GLY A 150 -1.39 30.94 -4.73
N GLN A 151 -0.11 31.18 -4.39
CA GLN A 151 1.05 30.53 -5.03
C GLN A 151 1.09 28.99 -4.87
N TYR A 152 0.34 28.45 -3.91
CA TYR A 152 0.21 27.03 -3.61
C TYR A 152 -1.21 26.50 -3.90
N MET A 153 -2.06 27.26 -4.58
CA MET A 153 -3.47 26.88 -4.80
C MET A 153 -3.60 25.53 -5.52
N PHE A 154 -2.69 25.24 -6.47
CA PHE A 154 -2.65 23.98 -7.21
C PHE A 154 -2.46 22.75 -6.29
N MET A 155 -1.89 22.92 -5.08
CA MET A 155 -1.78 21.84 -4.08
C MET A 155 -3.15 21.29 -3.69
N SER A 156 -4.18 22.15 -3.70
CA SER A 156 -5.57 21.74 -3.42
C SER A 156 -6.08 20.72 -4.44
N THR A 157 -5.75 20.92 -5.71
CA THR A 157 -6.10 20.00 -6.80
C THR A 157 -5.30 18.71 -6.69
N MET A 158 -4.00 18.85 -6.42
CA MET A 158 -3.06 17.74 -6.32
C MET A 158 -3.37 16.76 -5.20
N PHE A 159 -3.70 17.27 -4.02
CA PHE A 159 -4.08 16.47 -2.85
C PHE A 159 -5.56 16.05 -2.86
N ASN A 160 -6.25 16.27 -3.98
CA ASN A 160 -7.68 16.00 -4.14
C ASN A 160 -8.55 16.67 -3.05
N MET A 161 -8.07 17.80 -2.51
CA MET A 161 -8.77 18.60 -1.51
C MET A 161 -9.91 19.44 -2.13
N MET A 162 -9.98 19.50 -3.46
CA MET A 162 -11.12 20.08 -4.18
C MET A 162 -12.40 19.27 -4.02
N ALA A 163 -12.31 17.95 -3.78
CA ALA A 163 -13.47 17.09 -3.52
C ALA A 163 -14.02 17.24 -2.08
N GLY A 164 -13.27 17.94 -1.21
CA GLY A 164 -13.68 18.21 0.16
C GLY A 164 -12.52 18.85 0.94
N PRO A 165 -12.71 20.04 1.51
CA PRO A 165 -11.63 20.73 2.21
C PRO A 165 -11.15 19.92 3.43
N THR A 166 -9.86 20.06 3.74
CA THR A 166 -9.29 19.47 4.96
C THR A 166 -9.67 20.33 6.15
N TYR A 167 -10.60 19.84 6.96
CA TYR A 167 -11.02 20.52 8.18
C TYR A 167 -10.01 20.34 9.31
N ARG A 168 -9.89 21.36 10.17
CA ARG A 168 -8.97 21.39 11.31
C ARG A 168 -9.18 20.21 12.24
N ASN A 169 -10.43 19.87 12.54
CA ASN A 169 -10.75 18.72 13.39
C ASN A 169 -10.27 17.39 12.77
N THR A 170 -10.39 17.24 11.45
CA THR A 170 -9.87 16.05 10.74
C THR A 170 -8.34 15.98 10.83
N TYR A 171 -7.66 17.11 10.64
CA TYR A 171 -6.20 17.17 10.75
C TYR A 171 -5.72 16.96 12.19
N SER A 172 -6.38 17.53 13.19
CA SER A 172 -6.08 17.27 14.60
C SER A 172 -6.26 15.79 14.96
N GLY A 173 -7.32 15.15 14.46
CA GLY A 173 -7.52 13.70 14.60
C GLY A 173 -6.37 12.89 14.01
N TYR A 174 -5.83 13.30 12.86
CA TYR A 174 -4.64 12.71 12.27
C TYR A 174 -3.40 12.89 13.15
N GLN A 175 -3.15 14.10 13.65
CA GLN A 175 -2.01 14.38 14.52
C GLN A 175 -2.05 13.53 15.81
N THR A 176 -3.23 13.37 16.42
CA THR A 176 -3.42 12.48 17.57
C THR A 176 -3.16 11.02 17.19
N TYR A 177 -3.63 10.57 16.02
CA TYR A 177 -3.38 9.22 15.53
C TYR A 177 -1.88 8.94 15.30
N ARG A 178 -1.14 9.94 14.80
CA ARG A 178 0.30 9.83 14.53
C ARG A 178 1.17 9.94 15.79
N SER A 179 0.73 10.68 16.81
CA SER A 179 1.45 10.79 18.07
C SER A 179 1.25 9.58 18.98
N ASN A 180 0.17 8.81 18.82
CA ASN A 180 -0.11 7.64 19.63
C ASN A 180 0.82 6.45 19.27
N PRO A 181 1.59 5.89 20.22
CA PRO A 181 2.52 4.78 19.97
C PRO A 181 1.91 3.53 19.34
N SER A 182 0.63 3.25 19.63
CA SER A 182 -0.08 2.08 19.13
C SER A 182 -0.51 2.21 17.66
N THR A 183 -0.63 3.43 17.16
CA THR A 183 -1.17 3.71 15.81
C THR A 183 -0.19 4.45 14.90
N ARG A 184 0.90 5.01 15.43
CA ARG A 184 1.86 5.82 14.65
C ARG A 184 2.42 5.13 13.40
N ASN A 185 2.57 3.81 13.46
CA ASN A 185 3.10 2.98 12.37
C ASN A 185 2.00 2.35 11.48
N GLN A 186 0.74 2.77 11.64
CA GLN A 186 -0.39 2.26 10.89
C GLN A 186 -0.86 3.28 9.84
N PRO A 187 -1.41 2.82 8.70
CA PRO A 187 -2.10 3.68 7.75
C PRO A 187 -3.25 4.47 8.39
N TYR A 188 -3.40 5.74 8.02
CA TYR A 188 -4.53 6.57 8.49
C TYR A 188 -5.60 6.75 7.41
N TYR A 189 -6.80 6.24 7.67
CA TYR A 189 -7.95 6.30 6.76
C TYR A 189 -8.99 7.36 7.12
N GLY A 190 -8.72 8.19 8.14
CA GLY A 190 -9.70 9.11 8.72
C GLY A 190 -10.62 8.46 9.75
N SER A 191 -11.46 9.28 10.39
CA SER A 191 -12.48 8.80 11.34
C SER A 191 -13.76 8.37 10.61
N GLY A 192 -14.44 7.33 11.09
CA GLY A 192 -15.73 6.85 10.57
C GLY A 192 -15.61 6.02 9.29
N ASN A 193 -16.40 6.36 8.25
CA ASN A 193 -16.61 5.58 7.01
C ASN A 193 -15.41 5.55 6.03
N ASN A 194 -14.16 5.48 6.52
CA ASN A 194 -12.93 5.53 5.70
C ASN A 194 -12.91 6.74 4.76
N ARG A 195 -12.70 7.93 5.33
CA ARG A 195 -12.61 9.20 4.59
C ARG A 195 -11.49 9.21 3.53
N TYR A 196 -10.45 8.41 3.76
CA TYR A 196 -9.29 8.28 2.88
C TYR A 196 -9.01 6.80 2.59
N GLY A 197 -8.18 6.54 1.57
CA GLY A 197 -7.83 5.17 1.14
C GLY A 197 -8.80 4.61 0.11
N THR A 198 -8.59 3.34 -0.25
CA THR A 198 -9.25 2.67 -1.38
C THR A 198 -10.76 2.74 -1.29
N ASN A 199 -11.32 2.61 -0.09
CA ASN A 199 -12.77 2.58 0.06
C ASN A 199 -13.41 3.98 0.17
N SER A 200 -12.62 5.06 0.13
CA SER A 200 -13.13 6.42 0.27
C SER A 200 -13.95 6.89 -0.93
N PRO A 201 -14.95 7.78 -0.74
CA PRO A 201 -15.73 8.34 -1.84
C PRO A 201 -14.85 9.03 -2.90
N ALA A 202 -13.81 9.74 -2.46
CA ALA A 202 -12.90 10.47 -3.34
C ALA A 202 -12.06 9.52 -4.23
N THR A 203 -11.56 8.41 -3.66
CA THR A 203 -10.85 7.39 -4.44
C THR A 203 -11.79 6.66 -5.40
N ARG A 204 -13.03 6.37 -4.96
CA ARG A 204 -14.07 5.76 -5.82
C ARG A 204 -14.43 6.61 -7.03
N ALA A 205 -14.56 7.91 -6.83
CA ALA A 205 -14.88 8.85 -7.90
C ALA A 205 -13.72 9.00 -8.91
N SER A 206 -12.47 8.99 -8.43
CA SER A 206 -11.29 9.19 -9.28
C SER A 206 -10.84 7.93 -10.02
N ASN A 207 -11.18 6.74 -9.53
CA ASN A 207 -10.75 5.46 -10.10
C ASN A 207 -11.92 4.49 -10.39
N PRO A 208 -12.95 4.88 -11.16
CA PRO A 208 -14.13 4.03 -11.40
C PRO A 208 -13.77 2.68 -12.01
N ASN A 209 -12.78 2.66 -12.91
CA ASN A 209 -12.30 1.44 -13.57
C ASN A 209 -11.74 0.42 -12.57
N PHE A 210 -11.04 0.86 -11.51
CA PHE A 210 -10.57 -0.03 -10.46
C PHE A 210 -11.73 -0.72 -9.75
N PHE A 211 -12.80 0.01 -9.44
CA PHE A 211 -13.95 -0.55 -8.73
C PHE A 211 -14.79 -1.46 -9.62
N GLN A 212 -14.89 -1.16 -10.91
CA GLN A 212 -15.49 -2.07 -11.89
C GLN A 212 -14.70 -3.38 -11.99
N ARG A 213 -13.36 -3.30 -12.11
CA ARG A 213 -12.47 -4.47 -12.06
C ARG A 213 -12.63 -5.20 -10.72
N LYS A 214 -12.64 -4.50 -9.60
CA LYS A 214 -12.80 -5.07 -8.25
C LYS A 214 -14.15 -5.77 -8.06
N GLN A 215 -15.23 -5.27 -8.65
CA GLN A 215 -16.54 -5.94 -8.57
C GLN A 215 -16.57 -7.23 -9.39
N GLN A 216 -15.87 -7.27 -10.53
CA GLN A 216 -15.62 -8.50 -11.28
C GLN A 216 -14.65 -9.43 -10.52
N MET A 217 -13.71 -8.86 -9.77
CA MET A 217 -12.78 -9.54 -8.88
C MET A 217 -13.36 -9.66 -7.46
N GLN A 218 -14.38 -10.51 -7.26
CA GLN A 218 -14.90 -10.90 -5.93
C GLN A 218 -13.81 -11.39 -4.93
N LYS A 219 -12.55 -11.45 -5.36
CA LYS A 219 -11.41 -12.14 -4.76
C LYS A 219 -10.40 -11.27 -3.99
N LEU A 220 -10.52 -9.94 -3.94
CA LEU A 220 -9.49 -9.13 -3.25
C LEU A 220 -9.44 -9.37 -1.72
N SER A 221 -10.56 -9.70 -1.09
CA SER A 221 -10.61 -10.13 0.32
C SER A 221 -9.96 -11.52 0.50
N SER A 222 -10.28 -12.48 -0.38
CA SER A 222 -9.63 -13.79 -0.39
C SER A 222 -8.14 -13.70 -0.73
N PHE A 223 -7.71 -12.70 -1.50
CA PHE A 223 -6.31 -12.47 -1.85
C PHE A 223 -5.50 -11.99 -0.63
N LYS A 224 -6.01 -11.00 0.13
CA LYS A 224 -5.39 -10.62 1.41
C LYS A 224 -5.28 -11.81 2.36
N GLN A 225 -6.35 -12.60 2.45
CA GLN A 225 -6.37 -13.78 3.31
C GLN A 225 -5.39 -14.85 2.81
N LYS A 226 -5.28 -15.07 1.50
CA LYS A 226 -4.33 -15.99 0.87
C LYS A 226 -2.89 -15.62 1.18
N VAL A 227 -2.52 -14.34 0.99
CA VAL A 227 -1.17 -13.84 1.32
C VAL A 227 -0.89 -13.95 2.82
N ALA A 228 -1.85 -13.57 3.67
CA ALA A 228 -1.72 -13.66 5.13
C ALA A 228 -1.64 -15.10 5.65
N SER A 229 -2.32 -16.04 5.00
CA SER A 229 -2.37 -17.46 5.41
C SER A 229 -1.10 -18.25 5.10
N ASN A 230 -0.20 -17.71 4.26
CA ASN A 230 0.98 -18.44 3.81
C ASN A 230 2.29 -17.64 3.95
N PRO A 231 2.60 -17.10 5.14
CA PRO A 231 3.72 -16.18 5.33
C PRO A 231 5.08 -16.79 4.95
N SER A 232 5.24 -18.11 5.01
CA SER A 232 6.49 -18.82 4.66
C SER A 232 6.80 -18.84 3.16
N ARG A 233 5.80 -18.71 2.28
CA ARG A 233 6.02 -18.52 0.82
C ARG A 233 6.38 -17.08 0.45
N TYR A 234 6.12 -16.15 1.35
CA TYR A 234 6.10 -14.71 1.10
C TYR A 234 7.08 -13.91 1.97
N SER A 235 7.69 -14.56 2.97
CA SER A 235 8.80 -14.02 3.75
C SER A 235 10.05 -13.90 2.88
N ARG A 236 10.29 -12.72 2.31
CA ARG A 236 11.63 -12.32 1.85
C ARG A 236 12.25 -11.33 2.82
N SER A 237 13.57 -11.43 2.90
CA SER A 237 14.54 -10.71 3.72
C SER A 237 14.30 -9.20 3.86
N SER A 238 13.33 -8.81 4.69
CA SER A 238 13.34 -7.50 5.32
C SER A 238 14.11 -7.65 6.64
N SER A 239 15.16 -6.85 6.80
CA SER A 239 16.03 -6.81 7.96
C SER A 239 15.26 -6.97 9.28
N ALA A 240 15.60 -8.01 10.03
CA ALA A 240 15.30 -8.27 11.45
C ALA A 240 14.07 -7.54 12.04
N ARG A 241 12.86 -8.03 11.74
CA ARG A 241 11.75 -7.89 12.70
C ARG A 241 11.89 -9.00 13.74
N THR A 242 12.64 -8.74 14.81
CA THR A 242 12.65 -9.59 16.00
C THR A 242 11.32 -9.40 16.74
N SER A 243 10.26 -10.04 16.27
CA SER A 243 9.06 -10.25 17.08
C SER A 243 9.34 -11.41 18.03
N ARG A 244 9.76 -11.10 19.26
CA ARG A 244 9.76 -12.05 20.37
C ARG A 244 8.32 -12.46 20.65
N SER A 245 7.90 -13.60 20.11
CA SER A 245 6.69 -14.29 20.55
C SER A 245 6.96 -14.90 21.92
N THR A 246 6.54 -14.23 23.00
CA THR A 246 6.40 -14.88 24.30
C THR A 246 5.13 -15.73 24.27
N SER A 247 5.26 -16.99 23.87
CA SER A 247 4.25 -18.00 24.11
C SER A 247 4.27 -18.37 25.60
N ARG A 248 3.45 -17.71 26.41
CA ARG A 248 3.08 -18.22 27.73
C ARG A 248 1.91 -19.20 27.56
N THR A 249 2.25 -20.48 27.46
CA THR A 249 1.30 -21.58 27.68
C THR A 249 0.94 -21.60 29.17
N GLY A 250 -0.18 -20.97 29.52
CA GLY A 250 -0.79 -21.10 30.84
C GLY A 250 -1.68 -22.34 30.88
N SER A 251 -1.14 -23.45 31.36
CA SER A 251 -1.89 -24.66 31.71
C SER A 251 -2.74 -24.39 32.96
N SER A 252 -4.05 -24.18 32.77
CA SER A 252 -5.01 -24.16 33.88
C SER A 252 -5.48 -25.58 34.19
N SER A 253 -4.77 -26.23 35.11
CA SER A 253 -5.22 -27.45 35.76
C SER A 253 -6.45 -27.14 36.63
N ARG A 254 -7.62 -27.58 36.15
CA ARG A 254 -8.87 -27.64 36.91
C ARG A 254 -8.75 -28.69 38.02
N SER A 255 -8.61 -28.27 39.26
CA SER A 255 -8.74 -29.13 40.44
C SER A 255 -10.22 -29.31 40.80
N ARG A 256 -10.67 -30.56 40.75
CA ARG A 256 -11.93 -31.02 41.33
C ARG A 256 -11.81 -31.06 42.85
N GLY A 257 -12.83 -30.61 43.56
CA GLY A 257 -12.91 -30.73 45.02
C GLY A 257 -14.37 -30.69 45.46
N SER A 258 -14.96 -31.87 45.60
CA SER A 258 -16.29 -32.11 46.18
C SER A 258 -16.19 -32.34 47.69
N SER A 259 -17.22 -31.87 48.41
CA SER A 259 -17.84 -32.55 49.57
C SER A 259 -17.37 -32.21 51.00
N PHE A 260 -18.37 -31.73 51.77
CA PHE A 260 -18.72 -32.02 53.18
C PHE A 260 -17.94 -31.40 54.36
N GLY A 261 -18.71 -30.79 55.27
CA GLY A 261 -18.74 -31.26 56.66
C GLY A 261 -18.69 -30.22 57.78
N LYS A 262 -19.86 -30.06 58.44
CA LYS A 262 -20.16 -29.53 59.79
C LYS A 262 -20.19 -28.02 60.01
#